data_AF-A0A1G9LPZ9-F1
#
_entry.id   AF-A0A1G9LPZ9-F1
#
_cell.length_a   1.000
_cell.length_b   1.000
_cell.length_c   1.000
_cell.angle_alpha   90.00
_cell.angle_beta   90.00
_cell.angle_gamma   90.00
#
_symmetry.space_group_name_H-M   'P 1'
#
loop_
_entity.id
_entity.type
_entity.pdbx_description
1 polymer ?
#
loop_
_entity_poly.entity_id
_entity_poly.type
_entity_poly.pdbx_seq_one_letter_code
_entity_poly.pdbx_strand_id
1 'polypeptide(L)' 'TSRALTARNKPEKADTWTAKVLAEKPFRLATVAMANKSARIIWAILTKREEYRQPIA' A
#
# COMPACT_ATOMS: atom_id res chain seq x y z
N THR A 1 -4.54 -12.80 3.09
CA THR A 1 -4.58 -12.14 4.41
C THR A 1 -4.48 -10.63 4.22
N SER A 2 -5.34 -9.83 4.86
CA SER A 2 -5.45 -8.39 4.59
C SER A 2 -4.25 -7.61 5.17
N ARG A 3 -3.43 -7.00 4.29
CA ARG A 3 -2.24 -6.20 4.69
C ARG A 3 -2.56 -5.02 5.61
N ALA A 4 -3.76 -4.44 5.49
CA ALA A 4 -4.20 -3.35 6.37
C ALA A 4 -4.47 -3.83 7.80
N LEU A 5 -5.06 -5.02 7.96
CA LEU A 5 -5.27 -5.62 9.27
C LEU A 5 -3.94 -6.05 9.90
N THR A 6 -3.01 -6.58 9.09
CA THR A 6 -1.65 -6.89 9.55
C THR A 6 -0.91 -5.65 10.01
N ALA A 7 -1.03 -4.51 9.31
CA ALA A 7 -0.38 -3.28 9.72
C ALA A 7 -0.95 -2.69 11.02
N ARG A 8 -2.25 -2.86 11.26
CA ARG A 8 -2.90 -2.49 12.53
C ARG A 8 -2.49 -3.41 13.68
N ASN A 9 -2.42 -4.72 13.45
CA ASN A 9 -2.15 -5.71 14.49
C ASN A 9 -0.65 -5.93 14.75
N LYS A 10 0.21 -5.65 13.76
CA LYS A 10 1.67 -5.82 13.80
C LYS A 10 2.35 -4.69 13.03
N PRO A 11 2.51 -3.50 13.64
CA PRO A 11 3.15 -2.35 13.00
C PRO A 11 4.62 -2.61 12.65
N GLU A 12 5.28 -3.55 13.32
CA GLU A 12 6.66 -4.01 13.05
C GLU A 12 6.86 -4.71 11.70
N LYS A 13 5.78 -5.29 11.12
CA LYS A 13 5.78 -5.89 9.77
C LYS A 13 5.09 -4.99 8.75
N ALA A 14 4.60 -3.83 9.17
CA ALA A 14 4.01 -2.85 8.29
C ALA A 14 5.14 -2.08 7.59
N ASP A 15 4.98 -1.87 6.29
CA ASP A 15 5.82 -0.97 5.53
C ASP A 15 5.86 0.41 6.23
N THR A 16 7.02 1.05 6.36
CA THR A 16 7.19 2.31 7.11
C THR A 16 6.21 3.38 6.64
N TRP A 17 5.95 3.43 5.33
CA TRP A 17 4.92 4.27 4.72
C TRP A 17 3.51 3.95 5.21
N THR A 18 3.16 2.66 5.32
CA THR A 18 1.82 2.22 5.76
C THR A 18 1.60 2.57 7.23
N ALA A 19 2.61 2.37 8.08
CA ALA A 19 2.57 2.76 9.49
C ALA A 19 2.38 4.28 9.67
N LYS A 20 3.09 5.10 8.87
CA LYS A 20 2.92 6.56 8.87
C LYS A 20 1.50 6.98 8.47
N VAL A 21 0.95 6.38 7.42
CA VAL A 21 -0.43 6.68 6.97
C VAL A 21 -1.48 6.27 8.02
N LEU A 22 -1.27 5.16 8.72
CA LEU A 22 -2.14 4.72 9.82
C LEU A 22 -2.01 5.61 11.07
N ALA A 23 -0.85 6.20 11.31
CA ALA A 23 -0.63 7.13 12.42
C ALA A 23 -1.30 8.49 12.17
N GLU A 24 -1.31 8.97 10.92
CA GLU A 24 -1.85 10.28 10.56
C GLU A 24 -3.34 10.26 10.17
N LYS A 25 -3.90 9.11 9.78
CA LYS A 25 -5.25 9.03 9.18
C LYS A 25 -6.11 7.92 9.79
N PRO A 26 -7.44 8.13 9.86
CA PRO A 26 -8.40 7.09 10.21
C PRO A 26 -8.21 5.83 9.35
N PHE A 27 -8.40 4.64 9.95
CA PHE A 27 -8.15 3.34 9.31
C PHE A 27 -8.80 3.20 7.91
N ARG A 28 -10.04 3.68 7.75
CA ARG A 28 -10.76 3.66 6.46
C ARG A 28 -10.08 4.50 5.37
N LEU A 29 -9.44 5.60 5.73
CA LEU A 29 -8.66 6.43 4.80
C LEU A 29 -7.32 5.78 4.48
N ALA A 30 -6.70 5.12 5.45
CA ALA A 30 -5.47 4.36 5.22
C ALA A 30 -5.70 3.20 4.24
N THR A 31 -6.80 2.45 4.35
CA THR A 31 -7.13 1.37 3.39
C THR A 31 -7.37 1.92 1.98
N VAL A 32 -8.05 3.06 1.85
CA VAL A 32 -8.24 3.72 0.55
C VAL A 32 -6.90 4.18 -0.03
N ALA A 33 -6.01 4.76 0.78
CA ALA A 33 -4.68 5.16 0.32
C ALA A 33 -3.85 3.97 -0.17
N MET A 34 -3.91 2.83 0.53
CA MET A 34 -3.27 1.59 0.10
C MET A 34 -3.84 1.08 -1.23
N ALA A 35 -5.16 1.10 -1.40
CA ALA A 35 -5.80 0.73 -2.66
C ALA A 35 -5.38 1.68 -3.80
N ASN A 36 -5.30 2.98 -3.53
CA ASN A 36 -4.89 3.99 -4.51
C ASN A 36 -3.42 3.82 -4.92
N LYS A 37 -2.52 3.44 -4.00
CA LYS A 37 -1.13 3.09 -4.31
C LYS A 37 -1.07 1.92 -5.30
N SER A 38 -1.82 0.85 -5.04
CA SER A 38 -1.89 -0.30 -5.96
C SER A 38 -2.51 0.04 -7.30
N ALA A 39 -3.59 0.84 -7.32
CA ALA A 39 -4.23 1.29 -8.56
C ALA A 39 -3.26 2.09 -9.45
N ARG A 40 -2.43 2.96 -8.86
CA ARG A 40 -1.39 3.69 -9.62
C ARG A 40 -0.32 2.76 -10.19
N ILE A 41 0.10 1.74 -9.44
CA ILE A 41 1.05 0.73 -9.94
C ILE A 41 0.44 0.01 -11.14
N ILE A 42 -0.81 -0.46 -11.03
CA ILE A 42 -1.53 -1.11 -12.13
C ILE A 42 -1.66 -0.17 -13.33
N TRP A 43 -2.05 1.09 -13.11
CA TRP A 43 -2.17 2.08 -14.18
C TRP A 43 -0.84 2.34 -14.88
N ALA A 44 0.27 2.45 -14.15
CA ALA A 44 1.60 2.63 -14.72
C ALA A 44 2.02 1.42 -15.58
N ILE A 45 1.74 0.20 -15.12
CA ILE A 45 1.98 -1.04 -15.87
C ILE A 45 1.16 -1.03 -17.17
N LEU A 46 -0.14 -0.75 -17.07
CA LEU A 46 -1.04 -0.74 -18.23
C LEU A 46 -0.68 0.34 -19.25
N THR A 47 -0.30 1.53 -18.80
CA THR A 47 0.06 2.66 -19.68
C THR A 47 1.43 2.46 -20.35
N LYS A 48 2.38 1.85 -19.66
CA LYS A 48 3.72 1.59 -20.20
C LYS A 48 3.84 0.27 -20.97
N ARG A 49 2.85 -0.63 -20.87
CA ARG A 49 2.91 -2.01 -21.39
C ARG A 49 4.16 -2.78 -20.94
N GLU A 50 4.71 -2.40 -19.79
CA GLU A 50 5.88 -3.03 -19.19
C GLU A 50 5.42 -4.16 -18.26
N GLU A 51 6.20 -5.25 -18.19
CA GLU A 51 5.93 -6.29 -17.20
C GLU A 51 6.15 -5.76 -15.78
N TYR A 52 5.33 -6.25 -14.84
CA TYR A 52 5.45 -5.85 -13.44
C TYR A 52 6.82 -6.23 -12.89
N ARG A 53 7.67 -5.23 -12.67
CA ARG A 53 8.90 -5.37 -11.89
C ARG A 53 8.59 -5.08 -10.43
N GLN A 54 8.96 -6.00 -9.55
CA GLN A 54 8.83 -5.77 -8.12
C GLN A 54 9.64 -4.52 -7.73
N PRO A 55 9.02 -3.55 -7.03
CA PRO A 55 9.75 -2.39 -6.55
C PRO A 55 10.83 -2.87 -5.58
N ILE A 56 12.04 -2.34 -5.75
CA ILE A 56 13.16 -2.63 -4.86
C ILE A 56 12.77 -2.06 -3.49
N ALA A 57 12.63 -2.95 -2.51
CA ALA A 57 12.21 -2.63 -1.15
C ALA A 57 13.40 -2.16 -0.31
#